data_AF-A0A6C0B9T8-F1
#
_entry.id   AF-A0A6C0B9T8-F1
#
_cell.length_a   1.000
_cell.length_b   1.000
_cell.length_c   1.000
_cell.angle_alpha   90.00
_cell.angle_beta   90.00
_cell.angle_gamma   90.00
#
_symmetry.space_group_name_H-M   'P 1'
#
loop_
_entity.id
_entity.type
_entity.pdbx_description
1 polymer ?
#
loop_
_entity_poly.entity_id
_entity_poly.type
_entity_poly.pdbx_seq_one_letter_code
_entity_poly.pdbx_strand_id
1 'polypeptide(L)'
;MEKQEDPIYVEKRVIYQAAETSLLVVGAFIFYDIIIYFRPSLLKLLDNNKKLFNILKIILHVIFIFLLDLFLRFLFAFPFQTPL
;
A
#
# COMPACT_ATOMS: atom_id res chain seq x y z
N MET A 1 -29.84 -9.29 -20.76
CA MET A 1 -29.55 -7.91 -21.18
C MET A 1 -28.24 -7.54 -20.50
N GLU A 2 -27.13 -7.62 -21.24
CA GLU A 2 -25.83 -7.18 -20.75
C GLU A 2 -25.94 -5.66 -20.53
N LYS A 3 -25.83 -5.20 -19.29
CA LYS A 3 -25.74 -3.78 -18.98
C LYS A 3 -24.42 -3.32 -19.59
N GLN A 4 -24.46 -2.66 -20.75
CA GLN A 4 -23.28 -1.99 -21.29
C GLN A 4 -22.87 -0.94 -20.26
N GLU A 5 -21.74 -1.17 -19.57
CA GLU A 5 -21.16 -0.19 -18.67
C GLU A 5 -20.80 1.05 -19.50
N ASP A 6 -21.24 2.22 -19.04
CA ASP A 6 -20.95 3.48 -19.74
C ASP A 6 -19.42 3.64 -19.85
N PRO A 7 -18.89 3.92 -21.06
CA PRO A 7 -17.44 3.94 -21.32
C PRO A 7 -16.70 4.95 -20.42
N ILE A 8 -17.37 6.03 -20.02
CA ILE A 8 -16.84 7.06 -19.11
C ILE A 8 -16.58 6.50 -17.70
N TYR A 9 -17.40 5.55 -17.22
CA TYR A 9 -17.22 4.94 -15.90
C TYR A 9 -16.03 3.97 -15.90
N VAL A 10 -15.86 3.21 -16.99
CA VAL A 10 -14.73 2.30 -17.18
C VAL A 10 -13.42 3.09 -17.22
N GLU A 11 -13.36 4.18 -17.98
CA GLU A 11 -12.18 5.04 -18.07
C GLU A 11 -11.78 5.63 -16.71
N LYS A 12 -12.74 6.18 -15.96
CA LYS A 12 -12.50 6.70 -14.61
C LYS A 12 -11.96 5.60 -13.69
N ARG A 13 -12.55 4.42 -13.70
CA ARG A 13 -12.11 3.28 -12.88
C ARG A 13 -10.66 2.89 -13.16
N VAL A 14 -10.26 2.85 -14.44
CA VAL A 14 -8.88 2.54 -14.84
C VAL A 14 -7.91 3.59 -14.31
N ILE A 15 -8.26 4.89 -14.40
CA ILE A 15 -7.42 5.98 -13.88
C ILE A 15 -7.21 5.84 -12.37
N TYR A 16 -8.27 5.55 -11.61
CA TYR A 16 -8.14 5.37 -10.15
C TYR A 16 -7.32 4.14 -9.78
N GLN A 17 -7.49 3.01 -10.47
CA GLN A 17 -6.67 1.82 -10.25
C GLN A 17 -5.19 2.08 -10.55
N ALA A 18 -4.89 2.85 -11.61
CA ALA A 18 -3.53 3.27 -11.92
C ALA A 18 -2.95 4.19 -10.82
N ALA A 19 -3.75 5.13 -10.30
CA ALA A 19 -3.35 6.00 -9.20
C ALA A 19 -3.10 5.23 -7.90
N GLU A 20 -4.00 4.31 -7.52
CA GLU A 20 -3.86 3.44 -6.36
C GLU A 20 -2.58 2.60 -6.45
N THR A 21 -2.34 1.96 -7.60
CA THR A 21 -1.13 1.16 -7.83
C THR A 21 0.13 2.03 -7.74
N SER A 22 0.10 3.24 -8.30
CA SER A 22 1.24 4.16 -8.25
C SER A 22 1.54 4.60 -6.81
N LEU A 23 0.51 4.89 -6.02
CA LEU A 23 0.64 5.25 -4.61
C LEU A 23 1.16 4.09 -3.76
N LEU A 24 0.73 2.85 -4.03
CA LEU A 24 1.27 1.66 -3.37
C LEU A 24 2.77 1.50 -3.61
N VAL A 25 3.20 1.66 -4.87
CA VAL A 25 4.62 1.58 -5.24
C VAL A 25 5.43 2.68 -4.55
N VAL A 26 4.98 3.94 -4.63
CA VAL A 26 5.66 5.06 -3.97
C VAL A 26 5.71 4.87 -2.45
N GLY A 27 4.62 4.44 -1.84
CA GLY A 27 4.56 4.15 -0.41
C GLY A 27 5.54 3.05 0.00
N ALA A 28 5.70 2.01 -0.82
CA ALA A 28 6.67 0.94 -0.59
C ALA A 28 8.12 1.47 -0.53
N PHE A 29 8.48 2.40 -1.41
CA PHE A 29 9.81 3.03 -1.39
C PHE A 29 10.02 3.88 -0.13
N ILE A 30 9.05 4.74 0.19
CA ILE A 30 9.08 5.57 1.41
C ILE A 30 9.22 4.69 2.66
N PHE A 31 8.53 3.55 2.71
CA PHE A 31 8.65 2.60 3.80
C PHE A 31 10.09 2.10 3.98
N TYR A 32 10.76 1.72 2.89
CA TYR A 32 12.16 1.25 3.00
C TYR A 32 13.10 2.35 3.48
N ASP A 33 12.90 3.59 3.04
CA ASP A 33 13.68 4.73 3.52
C ASP A 33 13.49 4.95 5.02
N ILE A 34 12.25 4.87 5.52
CA ILE A 34 11.92 4.95 6.95
C ILE A 34 12.63 3.83 7.72
N ILE A 35 12.55 2.57 7.26
CA ILE A 35 13.19 1.44 7.94
C ILE A 35 14.71 1.59 7.99
N ILE A 36 15.33 2.08 6.91
CA ILE A 36 16.77 2.31 6.85
C ILE A 36 17.16 3.42 7.83
N TYR A 37 16.38 4.51 7.89
CA TYR A 37 16.60 5.60 8.84
C TYR A 37 16.54 5.13 10.29
N PHE A 38 15.55 4.30 10.65
CA PHE A 38 15.40 3.77 12.02
C PHE A 38 16.22 2.51 12.31
N ARG A 39 16.94 1.98 11.32
CA ARG A 39 17.75 0.75 11.44
C ARG A 39 18.65 0.69 12.68
N PRO A 40 19.47 1.72 13.04
CA PRO A 40 20.33 1.63 14.22
C PRO A 40 19.53 1.49 15.51
N SER A 41 18.43 2.23 15.66
CA SER A 41 17.53 2.15 16.82
C SER A 41 16.82 0.80 16.89
N LEU A 42 16.31 0.31 15.76
CA LEU A 42 15.65 -1.00 15.67
C LEU A 42 16.63 -2.14 15.95
N LEU A 43 17.86 -2.10 15.43
CA LEU A 43 18.87 -3.10 15.75
C LEU A 43 19.26 -3.08 17.22
N LYS A 44 19.35 -1.90 17.84
CA LYS A 44 19.64 -1.78 19.28
C LYS A 44 18.54 -2.43 20.14
N LEU A 45 17.27 -2.29 19.75
CA LEU A 45 16.14 -2.94 20.42
C LEU A 45 16.12 -4.46 20.24
N LEU A 46 16.79 -4.97 19.20
CA LEU A 46 16.84 -6.39 18.86
C LEU A 46 18.19 -7.04 19.24
N ASP A 47 18.91 -6.46 20.21
CA ASP A 47 20.24 -6.91 20.64
C ASP A 47 21.23 -7.11 19.48
N ASN A 48 21.19 -6.21 18.50
CA ASN A 48 21.97 -6.24 17.26
C ASN A 48 21.76 -7.50 16.39
N ASN A 49 20.67 -8.23 16.58
CA ASN A 49 20.34 -9.42 15.81
C ASN A 49 19.86 -9.06 14.39
N LYS A 50 20.80 -9.08 13.44
CA LYS A 50 20.54 -8.79 12.02
C LYS A 50 19.50 -9.72 11.38
N LYS A 51 19.45 -11.00 11.77
CA LYS A 51 18.48 -11.95 11.24
C LYS A 51 17.07 -11.57 11.66
N LEU A 52 16.89 -11.29 12.95
CA LEU A 52 15.60 -10.88 13.50
C LEU A 52 15.16 -9.53 12.94
N PHE A 53 16.08 -8.58 12.74
CA PHE A 53 15.79 -7.33 12.03
C PHE A 53 15.28 -7.56 10.60
N ASN A 54 15.90 -8.47 9.84
CA ASN A 54 15.46 -8.77 8.47
C ASN A 54 14.04 -9.39 8.45
N ILE A 55 13.73 -10.28 9.39
CA ILE A 55 12.39 -10.86 9.54
C ILE A 55 11.39 -9.77 9.91
N LEU A 56 11.70 -8.95 10.91
CA LEU A 56 10.84 -7.84 11.33
C LEU A 56 10.59 -6.86 10.18
N LYS A 57 11.62 -6.51 9.40
CA LYS A 57 11.49 -5.66 8.22
C LYS A 57 10.48 -6.23 7.22
N ILE A 58 10.54 -7.51 6.94
CA ILE A 58 9.62 -8.17 5.99
C ILE A 58 8.19 -8.14 6.53
N ILE A 59 7.99 -8.49 7.81
CA ILE A 59 6.68 -8.46 8.45
C ILE A 59 6.09 -7.04 8.40
N LEU A 60 6.90 -6.05 8.75
CA LEU A 60 6.47 -4.66 8.79
C LEU A 60 6.17 -4.10 7.40
N HIS A 61 6.90 -4.56 6.37
CA HIS A 61 6.60 -4.24 4.97
C HIS A 61 5.23 -4.77 4.55
N VAL A 62 4.95 -6.04 4.85
CA VAL A 62 3.65 -6.66 4.52
C VAL A 62 2.51 -5.94 5.21
N ILE A 63 2.67 -5.62 6.51
CA ILE A 63 1.67 -4.86 7.28
C ILE A 63 1.47 -3.47 6.67
N PHE A 64 2.55 -2.77 6.34
CA PHE A 64 2.48 -1.43 5.76
C PHE A 64 1.72 -1.42 4.43
N ILE A 65 2.07 -2.33 3.51
CA ILE A 65 1.40 -2.43 2.20
C ILE A 65 -0.07 -2.78 2.38
N PHE A 66 -0.40 -3.72 3.27
CA PHE A 66 -1.78 -4.09 3.54
C PHE A 66 -2.61 -2.91 4.09
N LEU A 67 -2.05 -2.14 5.03
CA LEU A 67 -2.73 -0.96 5.58
C LEU A 67 -2.85 0.16 4.55
N LEU A 68 -1.83 0.36 3.72
CA LEU A 68 -1.86 1.35 2.65
C LEU A 68 -2.91 0.99 1.59
N ASP A 69 -2.96 -0.26 1.15
CA ASP A 69 -4.00 -0.77 0.23
C ASP A 69 -5.40 -0.58 0.84
N LEU A 70 -5.60 -0.97 2.11
CA LEU A 70 -6.87 -0.79 2.80
C LEU A 70 -7.28 0.69 2.89
N PHE A 71 -6.32 1.58 3.17
CA PHE A 71 -6.55 3.02 3.26
C PHE A 71 -6.86 3.64 1.89
N LEU A 72 -6.13 3.24 0.84
CA LEU A 72 -6.39 3.71 -0.53
C LEU A 72 -7.74 3.22 -1.02
N ARG A 73 -8.10 1.96 -0.76
CA ARG A 73 -9.45 1.45 -1.03
C ARG A 73 -10.50 2.21 -0.27
N PHE A 74 -10.28 2.56 1.00
CA PHE A 74 -11.24 3.39 1.74
C PHE A 74 -11.40 4.79 1.12
N LEU A 75 -10.29 5.43 0.73
CA LEU A 75 -10.30 6.75 0.08
C LEU A 75 -10.96 6.73 -1.30
N PHE A 76 -10.67 5.70 -2.12
CA PHE A 76 -11.18 5.57 -3.48
C PHE A 76 -12.52 4.83 -3.57
N ALA A 77 -12.96 4.11 -2.53
CA ALA A 77 -14.33 3.60 -2.45
C ALA A 77 -15.34 4.73 -2.19
N PHE A 78 -14.96 5.80 -1.52
CA PHE A 78 -15.83 6.97 -1.31
C PHE A 78 -16.34 7.65 -2.60
N PRO A 79 -15.51 7.86 -3.64
CA PRO A 79 -15.99 8.38 -4.93
C PRO A 79 -16.76 7.35 -5.77
N PHE A 80 -16.75 6.07 -5.40
CA PHE A 80 -17.53 5.01 -6.05
C PHE A 80 -18.48 4.36 -5.02
N GLN A 81 -19.61 5.02 -4.74
CA GLN A 81 -20.84 4.29 -4.42
C GLN A 81 -21.27 3.48 -5.66
N THR A 82 -20.47 2.47 -6.03
CA THR A 82 -20.88 1.44 -6.98
C THR A 82 -21.69 0.42 -6.19
N PRO A 83 -22.98 0.24 -6.49
CA PRO A 83 -23.72 -0.89 -5.94
C PRO A 83 -23.01 -2.19 -6.38
N LEU A 84 -22.78 -3.06 -5.40
CA LEU A 84 -22.42 -4.47 -5.61
C LEU A 84 -23.51 -5.17 -6.44
#